data_AF-A0A519W395-F1
#
_entry.id   AF-A0A519W395-F1
#
_cell.length_a   1.000
_cell.length_b   1.000
_cell.length_c   1.000
_cell.angle_alpha   90.00
_cell.angle_beta   90.00
_cell.angle_gamma   90.00
#
_symmetry.space_group_name_H-M   'P 1'
#
loop_
_entity.id
_entity.type
_entity.pdbx_description
1 polymer ?
#
loop_
_entity_poly.entity_id
_entity_poly.type
_entity_poly.pdbx_seq_one_letter_code
_entity_poly.pdbx_strand_id
1 'polypeptide(L)'
;MKTLIIKFAGFLALFILVAGSFSYAQDKTKRIGNKPRMGSSNSSFSVTKGHQIGIKMNAGRKAVQLITLNFGVDNRNTDSLQFKVNVYEFKGEQPGENLASKAIIAAMPPGKNRLDVDLSKFNITVKGDILVAIEFLSTQTGSSPSFSIGLFNGGTYRYEGTEWKKMPVAGVDFNVQVKKLK
;
A
#
# COMPACT_ATOMS: atom_id res chain seq x y z
N MET A 1 -58.62 39.48 -17.17
CA MET A 1 -59.04 38.06 -17.05
C MET A 1 -58.59 37.54 -15.69
N LYS A 2 -59.34 36.59 -15.14
CA LYS A 2 -59.45 36.20 -13.73
C LYS A 2 -58.16 35.65 -13.09
N THR A 3 -57.93 36.07 -11.84
CA THR A 3 -57.48 35.34 -10.64
C THR A 3 -56.93 33.92 -10.80
N LEU A 4 -55.78 33.63 -10.17
CA LEU A 4 -55.70 32.53 -9.20
C LEU A 4 -54.60 32.77 -8.16
N ILE A 5 -55.04 33.12 -6.96
CA ILE A 5 -54.27 33.05 -5.71
C ILE A 5 -54.33 31.59 -5.25
N ILE A 6 -53.18 30.97 -5.01
CA ILE A 6 -53.12 29.75 -4.19
C ILE A 6 -52.36 30.10 -2.92
N LYS A 7 -53.12 30.19 -1.82
CA LYS A 7 -52.58 30.15 -0.46
C LYS A 7 -52.24 28.70 -0.15
N PHE A 8 -51.03 28.43 0.32
CA PHE A 8 -50.78 27.28 1.16
C PHE A 8 -50.10 27.73 2.45
N ALA A 9 -50.83 27.52 3.54
CA ALA A 9 -50.44 27.82 4.90
C ALA A 9 -49.51 26.73 5.44
N GLY A 10 -48.52 27.18 6.21
CA GLY A 10 -47.88 26.55 7.37
C GLY A 10 -47.63 25.04 7.39
N PHE A 11 -46.38 24.66 7.61
CA PHE A 11 -46.02 23.95 8.85
C PHE A 11 -44.55 24.20 9.19
N LEU A 12 -44.33 24.68 10.42
CA LEU A 12 -43.05 24.86 11.06
C LEU A 12 -42.52 23.47 11.45
N ALA A 13 -41.37 23.07 10.93
CA ALA A 13 -40.57 21.97 11.47
C ALA A 13 -39.18 22.51 11.77
N LEU A 14 -39.01 23.03 12.98
CA LEU A 14 -37.72 23.37 13.56
C LEU A 14 -36.98 22.07 13.85
N PHE A 15 -36.17 21.60 12.90
CA PHE A 15 -35.21 20.53 13.15
C PHE A 15 -34.06 21.10 13.99
N ILE A 16 -34.19 20.97 15.32
CA ILE A 16 -33.03 21.02 16.22
C ILE A 16 -32.25 19.72 15.97
N LEU A 17 -31.36 19.75 14.97
CA LEU A 17 -30.29 18.77 14.88
C LEU A 17 -29.29 19.11 15.98
N VAL A 18 -29.43 18.42 17.11
CA VAL A 18 -28.35 18.27 18.08
C VAL A 18 -27.18 17.66 17.31
N ALA A 19 -26.22 18.48 16.93
CA ALA A 19 -24.94 18.04 16.43
C ALA A 19 -24.22 17.35 17.59
N GLY A 20 -24.56 16.08 17.81
CA GLY A 20 -23.77 15.18 18.64
C GLY A 20 -22.33 15.27 18.17
N SER A 21 -21.49 15.85 19.00
CA SER A 21 -20.06 16.01 18.74
C SER A 21 -19.44 14.63 18.80
N PHE A 22 -19.52 13.87 17.71
CA PHE A 22 -18.61 12.76 17.48
C PHE A 22 -17.23 13.38 17.20
N SER A 23 -16.56 13.80 18.26
CA SER A 23 -15.10 13.73 18.32
C SER A 23 -14.71 12.25 18.38
N TYR A 24 -15.04 11.50 17.32
CA TYR A 24 -14.24 10.34 16.97
C TYR A 24 -12.89 10.94 16.61
N ALA A 25 -11.93 10.82 17.53
CA ALA A 25 -10.55 11.09 17.23
C ALA A 25 -10.25 10.40 15.90
N GLN A 26 -10.14 11.19 14.82
CA GLN A 26 -9.67 10.70 13.53
C GLN A 26 -8.36 10.01 13.84
N ASP A 27 -8.36 8.68 13.87
CA ASP A 27 -7.14 7.90 14.04
C ASP A 27 -6.21 8.44 12.97
N LYS A 28 -5.14 9.13 13.39
CA LYS A 28 -4.30 9.92 12.49
C LYS A 28 -3.51 8.95 11.61
N THR A 29 -4.17 8.44 10.57
CA THR A 29 -3.55 7.60 9.56
C THR A 29 -2.78 8.47 8.59
N LYS A 30 -1.67 7.95 8.07
CA LYS A 30 -0.82 8.62 7.09
C LYS A 30 -0.34 7.60 6.08
N ARG A 31 -0.11 8.01 4.83
CA ARG A 31 0.58 7.19 3.83
C ARG A 31 2.08 7.45 3.88
N ILE A 32 2.89 6.39 3.87
CA ILE A 32 4.35 6.43 3.69
C ILE A 32 4.72 5.63 2.43
N GLY A 33 5.92 5.87 1.90
CA GLY A 33 6.38 5.26 0.65
C GLY A 33 6.03 6.10 -0.58
N ASN A 34 5.93 5.44 -1.73
CA ASN A 34 5.80 6.11 -3.02
C ASN A 34 4.36 6.55 -3.32
N LYS A 35 4.18 7.66 -4.03
CA LYS A 35 2.84 8.12 -4.40
C LYS A 35 2.20 7.10 -5.35
N PRO A 36 0.91 6.75 -5.17
CA PRO A 36 0.13 6.02 -6.16
C PRO A 36 0.24 6.65 -7.54
N ARG A 37 0.41 5.83 -8.58
CA ARG A 37 0.48 6.30 -9.97
C ARG A 37 -0.54 5.59 -10.85
N MET A 38 -1.13 6.35 -11.77
CA MET A 38 -1.96 5.82 -12.85
C MET A 38 -1.13 5.74 -14.14
N GLY A 39 -0.30 4.69 -14.21
CA GLY A 39 0.21 4.00 -15.41
C GLY A 39 0.63 4.77 -16.67
N SER A 40 1.89 5.20 -16.73
CA SER A 40 2.64 5.27 -18.00
C SER A 40 4.02 4.60 -17.92
N SER A 41 4.68 4.69 -16.76
CA SER A 41 5.96 4.01 -16.51
C SER A 41 5.75 2.75 -15.68
N ASN A 42 6.24 1.61 -16.17
CA ASN A 42 6.22 0.33 -15.47
C ASN A 42 7.59 -0.35 -15.52
N SER A 43 7.84 -1.26 -14.57
CA SER A 43 8.98 -2.19 -14.59
C SER A 43 8.47 -3.60 -14.37
N SER A 44 8.94 -4.55 -15.17
CA SER A 44 8.60 -5.96 -15.02
C SER A 44 9.69 -6.72 -14.25
N PHE A 45 9.28 -7.69 -13.45
CA PHE A 45 10.19 -8.56 -12.69
C PHE A 45 9.76 -10.01 -12.87
N SER A 46 10.73 -10.90 -13.13
CA SER A 46 10.45 -12.33 -13.31
C SER A 46 9.92 -12.96 -12.02
N VAL A 47 8.93 -13.84 -12.16
CA VAL A 47 8.38 -14.60 -11.04
C VAL A 47 9.26 -15.81 -10.74
N THR A 48 10.17 -15.64 -9.80
CA THR A 48 11.05 -16.70 -9.30
C THR A 48 10.85 -16.85 -7.80
N LYS A 49 10.65 -18.07 -7.31
CA LYS A 49 10.44 -18.35 -5.89
C LYS A 49 11.55 -17.73 -5.03
N GLY A 50 11.16 -17.02 -3.98
CA GLY A 50 12.06 -16.36 -3.04
C GLY A 50 12.63 -15.02 -3.53
N HIS A 51 12.47 -14.67 -4.82
CA HIS A 51 12.83 -13.33 -5.29
C HIS A 51 11.90 -12.30 -4.69
N GLN A 52 12.46 -11.13 -4.35
CA GLN A 52 11.71 -10.06 -3.71
C GLN A 52 11.89 -8.73 -4.43
N ILE A 53 10.86 -7.90 -4.35
CA ILE A 53 10.92 -6.50 -4.74
C ILE A 53 10.27 -5.63 -3.65
N GLY A 54 10.87 -4.48 -3.37
CA GLY A 54 10.36 -3.57 -2.35
C GLY A 54 10.95 -2.17 -2.44
N ILE A 55 10.51 -1.30 -1.54
CA ILE A 55 11.06 0.05 -1.41
C ILE A 55 11.36 0.43 0.03
N LYS A 56 12.39 1.25 0.20
CA LYS A 56 12.66 1.90 1.47
C LYS A 56 11.57 2.95 1.76
N MET A 57 11.01 2.92 2.96
CA MET A 57 10.02 3.89 3.45
C MET A 57 10.47 4.45 4.80
N ASN A 58 10.11 5.70 5.09
CA ASN A 58 10.36 6.30 6.40
C ASN A 58 9.06 6.30 7.22
N ALA A 59 9.03 5.51 8.30
CA ALA A 59 7.93 5.44 9.26
C ALA A 59 7.97 6.56 10.31
N GLY A 60 9.08 7.31 10.37
CA GLY A 60 9.28 8.43 11.29
C GLY A 60 9.79 8.00 12.67
N ARG A 61 9.95 8.97 13.57
CA ARG A 61 10.55 8.76 14.90
C ARG A 61 9.62 8.05 15.89
N LYS A 62 8.30 8.21 15.74
CA LYS A 62 7.30 7.57 16.61
C LYS A 62 6.89 6.24 16.01
N ALA A 63 6.67 5.24 16.86
CA ALA A 63 6.17 3.95 16.42
C ALA A 63 4.79 4.08 15.77
N VAL A 64 4.60 3.38 14.66
CA VAL A 64 3.34 3.33 13.91
C VAL A 64 3.00 1.88 13.59
N GLN A 65 1.71 1.60 13.51
CA GLN A 65 1.19 0.32 13.03
C GLN A 65 1.00 0.37 11.52
N LEU A 66 1.41 -0.68 10.81
CA LEU A 66 1.09 -0.85 9.39
C LEU A 66 -0.36 -1.33 9.22
N ILE A 67 -1.11 -0.68 8.33
CA ILE A 67 -2.55 -0.93 8.13
C ILE A 67 -2.82 -1.54 6.77
N THR A 68 -2.33 -0.95 5.69
CA THR A 68 -2.60 -1.44 4.33
C THR A 68 -1.40 -1.19 3.42
N LEU A 69 -0.87 -2.24 2.80
CA LEU A 69 0.08 -2.11 1.69
C LEU A 69 -0.70 -1.93 0.39
N ASN A 70 -0.31 -0.96 -0.41
CA ASN A 70 -0.95 -0.63 -1.67
C ASN A 70 0.06 -0.45 -2.80
N PHE A 71 -0.24 -1.01 -3.98
CA PHE A 71 0.58 -0.87 -5.19
C PHE A 71 -0.21 -1.18 -6.48
N GLY A 72 0.28 -0.70 -7.62
CA GLY A 72 -0.24 -0.99 -8.94
C GLY A 72 0.57 -2.09 -9.65
N VAL A 73 -0.12 -3.08 -10.20
CA VAL A 73 0.51 -4.20 -10.93
C VAL A 73 -0.38 -4.65 -12.09
N ASP A 74 0.24 -5.04 -13.20
CA ASP A 74 -0.36 -5.72 -14.33
C ASP A 74 0.16 -7.16 -14.37
N ASN A 75 -0.67 -8.10 -13.90
CA ASN A 75 -0.39 -9.52 -13.95
C ASN A 75 -0.86 -10.08 -15.29
N ARG A 76 0.07 -10.38 -16.19
CA ARG A 76 -0.23 -10.87 -17.55
C ARG A 76 -0.38 -12.39 -17.65
N ASN A 77 -0.35 -13.10 -16.51
CA ASN A 77 -0.62 -14.53 -16.49
C ASN A 77 -2.12 -14.80 -16.52
N THR A 78 -2.48 -16.03 -16.91
CA THR A 78 -3.87 -16.50 -16.84
C THR A 78 -4.35 -16.70 -15.41
N ASP A 79 -3.43 -16.98 -14.48
CA ASP A 79 -3.71 -17.26 -13.08
C ASP A 79 -3.17 -16.20 -12.12
N SER A 80 -3.68 -16.24 -10.88
CA SER A 80 -3.20 -15.38 -9.81
C SER A 80 -1.79 -15.73 -9.37
N LEU A 81 -0.96 -14.72 -9.11
CA LEU A 81 0.38 -14.91 -8.54
C LEU A 81 0.34 -14.77 -7.03
N GLN A 82 0.70 -15.80 -6.28
CA GLN A 82 0.83 -15.73 -4.83
C GLN A 82 2.14 -15.07 -4.40
N PHE A 83 2.04 -14.20 -3.39
CA PHE A 83 3.19 -13.52 -2.81
C PHE A 83 3.04 -13.40 -1.29
N LYS A 84 4.18 -13.23 -0.61
CA LYS A 84 4.26 -12.92 0.81
C LYS A 84 4.75 -11.50 1.01
N VAL A 85 4.15 -10.74 1.92
CA VAL A 85 4.65 -9.43 2.33
C VAL A 85 5.70 -9.61 3.42
N ASN A 86 6.86 -9.01 3.23
CA ASN A 86 7.92 -8.91 4.21
C ASN A 86 8.14 -7.45 4.61
N VAL A 87 8.47 -7.22 5.87
CA VAL A 87 8.72 -5.88 6.42
C VAL A 87 10.04 -5.92 7.16
N TYR A 88 11.07 -5.31 6.61
CA TYR A 88 12.40 -5.32 7.22
C TYR A 88 12.69 -4.00 7.92
N GLU A 89 13.42 -4.06 9.04
CA GLU A 89 14.16 -2.90 9.51
C GLU A 89 15.18 -2.50 8.43
N PHE A 90 15.43 -1.20 8.24
CA PHE A 90 16.41 -0.74 7.25
C PHE A 90 17.51 0.08 7.92
N LYS A 91 18.72 -0.48 7.97
CA LYS A 91 19.89 0.13 8.60
C LYS A 91 20.94 0.46 7.55
N GLY A 92 21.32 1.74 7.47
CA GLY A 92 22.30 2.21 6.48
C GLY A 92 21.78 2.03 5.06
N GLU A 93 22.40 1.12 4.30
CA GLU A 93 22.08 0.88 2.88
C GLU A 93 21.37 -0.45 2.62
N GLN A 94 21.20 -1.29 3.64
CA GLN A 94 20.72 -2.66 3.47
C GLN A 94 19.55 -3.01 4.43
N PRO A 95 18.63 -3.89 4.01
CA PRO A 95 17.62 -4.46 4.89
C PRO A 95 18.25 -5.34 5.98
N GLY A 96 17.74 -5.21 7.21
CA GLY A 96 18.10 -6.04 8.36
C GLY A 96 17.06 -7.11 8.63
N GLU A 97 16.64 -7.23 9.89
CA GLU A 97 15.71 -8.27 10.35
C GLU A 97 14.28 -8.04 9.82
N ASN A 98 13.57 -9.15 9.55
CA ASN A 98 12.15 -9.12 9.20
C ASN A 98 11.31 -8.94 10.48
N LEU A 99 10.53 -7.86 10.52
CA LEU A 99 9.67 -7.42 11.60
C LEU A 99 8.28 -8.08 11.57
N ALA A 100 7.92 -8.75 10.47
CA ALA A 100 6.69 -9.52 10.39
C ALA A 100 6.88 -10.91 11.02
N SER A 101 6.27 -11.14 12.19
CA SER A 101 6.35 -12.43 12.91
C SER A 101 5.43 -13.52 12.38
N LYS A 102 4.47 -13.17 11.54
CA LYS A 102 3.51 -14.09 10.90
C LYS A 102 3.57 -13.92 9.39
N ALA A 103 3.38 -15.01 8.65
CA ALA A 103 3.32 -14.95 7.18
C ALA A 103 2.09 -14.17 6.71
N ILE A 104 2.32 -13.16 5.87
CA ILE A 104 1.28 -12.31 5.28
C ILE A 104 1.18 -12.68 3.81
N ILE A 105 0.27 -13.58 3.46
CA ILE A 105 0.14 -14.11 2.09
C ILE A 105 -1.05 -13.43 1.40
N ALA A 106 -0.83 -13.00 0.16
CA ALA A 106 -1.85 -12.43 -0.71
C ALA A 106 -1.64 -12.92 -2.15
N ALA A 107 -2.57 -12.53 -3.04
CA ALA A 107 -2.56 -12.92 -4.43
C ALA A 107 -2.71 -11.70 -5.35
N MET A 108 -1.98 -11.69 -6.46
CA MET A 108 -2.15 -10.74 -7.56
C MET A 108 -3.06 -11.39 -8.62
N PRO A 109 -4.33 -10.99 -8.75
CA PRO A 109 -5.21 -11.52 -9.77
C PRO A 109 -4.71 -11.12 -11.17
N PRO A 110 -5.08 -11.87 -12.23
CA PRO A 110 -4.83 -11.49 -13.61
C PRO A 110 -5.30 -10.06 -13.95
N GLY A 111 -4.61 -9.45 -14.91
CA GLY A 111 -4.89 -8.11 -15.43
C GLY A 111 -4.28 -6.97 -14.62
N LYS A 112 -4.67 -5.75 -15.02
CA LYS A 112 -4.22 -4.49 -14.42
C LYS A 112 -5.04 -4.18 -13.18
N ASN A 113 -4.37 -4.20 -12.03
CA ASN A 113 -4.98 -4.04 -10.72
C ASN A 113 -4.22 -3.02 -9.87
N ARG A 114 -4.95 -2.38 -8.96
CA ARG A 114 -4.36 -1.73 -7.80
C ARG A 114 -4.73 -2.57 -6.59
N LEU A 115 -3.73 -3.13 -5.93
CA LEU A 115 -3.93 -4.05 -4.82
C LEU A 115 -3.84 -3.31 -3.50
N ASP A 116 -4.67 -3.77 -2.57
CA ASP A 116 -4.68 -3.39 -1.16
C ASP A 116 -4.58 -4.67 -0.33
N VAL A 117 -3.48 -4.80 0.41
CA VAL A 117 -3.25 -5.92 1.33
C VAL A 117 -3.46 -5.43 2.75
N ASP A 118 -4.48 -5.97 3.43
CA ASP A 118 -4.77 -5.66 4.84
C ASP A 118 -3.67 -6.21 5.75
N LEU A 119 -2.93 -5.31 6.40
CA LEU A 119 -1.87 -5.61 7.36
C LEU A 119 -2.32 -5.42 8.82
N SER A 120 -3.51 -4.85 9.04
CA SER A 120 -3.96 -4.41 10.36
C SER A 120 -4.00 -5.55 11.38
N LYS A 121 -4.40 -6.74 10.93
CA LYS A 121 -4.54 -7.97 11.74
C LYS A 121 -3.21 -8.58 12.19
N PHE A 122 -2.08 -8.13 11.62
CA PHE A 122 -0.76 -8.65 11.92
C PHE A 122 -0.03 -7.85 13.00
N ASN A 123 -0.60 -6.71 13.46
CA ASN A 123 -0.05 -5.87 14.54
C ASN A 123 1.43 -5.47 14.33
N ILE A 124 1.83 -5.27 13.07
CA ILE A 124 3.20 -4.92 12.71
C ILE A 124 3.46 -3.47 13.12
N THR A 125 4.32 -3.30 14.12
CA THR A 125 4.71 -1.98 14.63
C THR A 125 6.13 -1.66 14.19
N VAL A 126 6.32 -0.49 13.59
CA VAL A 126 7.60 -0.07 13.01
C VAL A 126 7.96 1.36 13.41
N LYS A 127 9.25 1.68 13.34
CA LYS A 127 9.80 3.04 13.51
C LYS A 127 11.04 3.19 12.62
N GLY A 128 11.40 4.42 12.28
CA GLY A 128 12.59 4.71 11.47
C GLY A 128 12.43 4.35 10.00
N ASP A 129 13.53 3.98 9.36
CA ASP A 129 13.54 3.50 7.98
C ASP A 129 13.24 2.00 7.96
N ILE A 130 12.39 1.59 7.02
CA ILE A 130 11.98 0.21 6.78
C ILE A 130 12.05 -0.12 5.30
N LEU A 131 12.15 -1.40 4.96
CA LEU A 131 11.87 -1.91 3.61
C LEU A 131 10.60 -2.73 3.65
N VAL A 132 9.60 -2.37 2.84
CA VAL A 132 8.43 -3.23 2.62
C VAL A 132 8.58 -3.87 1.25
N ALA A 133 8.54 -5.19 1.22
CA ALA A 133 8.76 -6.00 0.03
C ALA A 133 7.67 -7.05 -0.15
N ILE A 134 7.47 -7.48 -1.40
CA ILE A 134 6.77 -8.72 -1.70
C ILE A 134 7.79 -9.78 -2.13
N GLU A 135 7.54 -11.02 -1.76
CA GLU A 135 8.31 -12.21 -2.11
C GLU A 135 7.43 -13.16 -2.92
N PHE A 136 7.89 -13.60 -4.09
CA PHE A 136 7.17 -14.59 -4.88
C PHE A 136 7.26 -15.97 -4.22
N LEU A 137 6.11 -16.64 -4.07
CA LEU A 137 6.03 -17.94 -3.40
C LEU A 137 6.24 -19.15 -4.33
N SER A 138 6.24 -18.91 -5.65
CA SER A 138 6.47 -19.92 -6.68
C SER A 138 7.31 -19.34 -7.82
N THR A 139 7.89 -20.24 -8.63
CA THR A 139 8.55 -19.88 -9.89
C THR A 139 7.56 -20.12 -11.02
N GLN A 140 7.40 -19.14 -11.91
CA GLN A 140 6.60 -19.26 -13.13
C GLN A 140 7.45 -18.80 -14.32
N THR A 141 7.98 -19.75 -15.07
CA THR A 141 8.85 -19.46 -16.23
C THR A 141 8.11 -18.63 -17.27
N GLY A 142 8.75 -17.56 -17.76
CA GLY A 142 8.15 -16.63 -18.72
C GLY A 142 7.19 -15.60 -18.11
N SER A 143 6.90 -15.71 -16.81
CA SER A 143 6.02 -14.80 -16.09
C SER A 143 6.77 -13.56 -15.61
N SER A 144 6.26 -12.37 -15.92
CA SER A 144 6.87 -11.09 -15.51
C SER A 144 5.83 -9.99 -15.28
N PRO A 145 5.13 -9.98 -14.11
CA PRO A 145 4.17 -8.93 -13.77
C PRO A 145 4.81 -7.55 -13.86
N SER A 146 4.05 -6.59 -14.39
CA SER A 146 4.51 -5.22 -14.62
C SER A 146 4.03 -4.29 -13.53
N PHE A 147 4.93 -3.78 -12.70
CA PHE A 147 4.60 -2.90 -11.57
C PHE A 147 4.66 -1.44 -11.98
N SER A 148 3.72 -0.65 -11.49
CA SER A 148 3.76 0.81 -11.65
C SER A 148 4.99 1.37 -10.95
N ILE A 149 5.76 2.22 -11.65
CA ILE A 149 6.96 2.85 -11.10
C ILE A 149 6.87 4.38 -11.15
N GLY A 150 7.65 5.02 -10.27
CA GLY A 150 8.02 6.43 -10.38
C GLY A 150 9.51 6.58 -10.61
N LEU A 151 9.91 7.69 -11.24
CA LEU A 151 11.31 8.08 -11.35
C LEU A 151 11.73 8.91 -10.13
N PHE A 152 12.98 8.73 -9.70
CA PHE A 152 13.65 9.44 -8.61
C PHE A 152 12.92 9.39 -7.25
N ASN A 153 12.17 8.31 -6.99
CA ASN A 153 11.36 8.11 -5.78
C ASN A 153 12.01 7.10 -4.81
N GLY A 154 13.34 7.14 -4.67
CA GLY A 154 14.07 6.30 -3.71
C GLY A 154 14.50 4.92 -4.23
N GLY A 155 14.02 4.51 -5.41
CA GLY A 155 14.45 3.30 -6.11
C GLY A 155 13.75 2.01 -5.64
N THR A 156 14.03 0.91 -6.34
CA THR A 156 13.52 -0.44 -6.02
C THR A 156 14.64 -1.29 -5.48
N TYR A 157 14.42 -1.94 -4.34
CA TYR A 157 15.31 -2.98 -3.80
C TYR A 157 14.85 -4.34 -4.30
N ARG A 158 15.79 -5.16 -4.76
CA ARG A 158 15.58 -6.51 -5.28
C ARG A 158 16.42 -7.51 -4.51
N TYR A 159 15.84 -8.65 -4.17
CA TYR A 159 16.58 -9.78 -3.61
C TYR A 159 16.44 -10.98 -4.54
N GLU A 160 17.56 -11.63 -4.86
CA GLU A 160 17.63 -12.76 -5.80
C GLU A 160 18.39 -13.95 -5.20
N GLY A 161 18.31 -14.13 -3.88
CA GLY A 161 18.85 -15.29 -3.17
C GLY A 161 20.24 -15.10 -2.55
N THR A 162 20.97 -14.04 -2.91
CA THR A 162 22.29 -13.75 -2.33
C THR A 162 22.29 -12.46 -1.54
N GLU A 163 22.06 -11.34 -2.23
CA GLU A 163 22.12 -9.99 -1.65
C GLU A 163 20.99 -9.11 -2.18
N TRP A 164 20.76 -8.01 -1.47
CA TRP A 164 19.86 -6.96 -1.92
C TRP A 164 20.59 -6.00 -2.86
N LYS A 165 20.02 -5.82 -4.05
CA LYS A 165 20.49 -4.87 -5.07
C LYS A 165 19.49 -3.74 -5.22
N LYS A 166 19.99 -2.52 -5.40
CA LYS A 166 19.16 -1.33 -5.58
C LYS A 166 19.15 -0.89 -7.05
N MET A 167 17.95 -0.70 -7.60
CA MET A 167 17.72 0.07 -8.82
C MET A 167 17.40 1.52 -8.42
N PRO A 168 18.34 2.47 -8.51
CA PRO A 168 18.20 3.77 -7.84
C PRO A 168 17.21 4.73 -8.49
N VAL A 169 17.04 4.65 -9.82
CA VAL A 169 16.24 5.63 -10.58
C VAL A 169 14.76 5.32 -10.57
N ALA A 170 14.38 4.05 -10.56
CA ALA A 170 12.98 3.60 -10.67
C ALA A 170 12.54 2.85 -9.41
N GLY A 171 11.56 3.41 -8.69
CA GLY A 171 10.93 2.80 -7.52
C GLY A 171 9.50 2.37 -7.82
N VAL A 172 9.17 1.11 -7.53
CA VAL A 172 7.77 0.64 -7.56
C VAL A 172 6.88 1.50 -6.66
N ASP A 173 5.62 1.68 -7.03
CA ASP A 173 4.67 2.61 -6.37
C ASP A 173 4.12 2.11 -5.03
N PHE A 174 4.87 1.22 -4.38
CA PHE A 174 4.53 0.64 -3.09
C PHE A 174 4.37 1.74 -2.05
N ASN A 175 3.33 1.62 -1.25
CA ASN A 175 3.09 2.54 -0.15
C ASN A 175 2.27 1.86 0.92
N VAL A 176 2.38 2.36 2.14
CA VAL A 176 1.69 1.80 3.28
C VAL A 176 0.90 2.88 4.01
N GLN A 177 -0.38 2.61 4.26
CA GLN A 177 -1.13 3.37 5.25
C GLN A 177 -0.68 2.93 6.65
N VAL A 178 -0.32 3.90 7.49
CA VAL A 178 0.12 3.67 8.86
C VAL A 178 -0.76 4.42 9.84
N LYS A 179 -0.96 3.85 11.03
CA LYS A 179 -1.67 4.47 12.15
C LYS A 179 -0.67 4.80 13.26
N LYS A 180 -0.71 6.03 13.78
CA LYS A 180 0.10 6.41 14.95
C LYS A 180 -0.39 5.65 16.18
N LEU A 181 0.54 5.05 16.91
CA LEU A 181 0.27 4.52 18.23
C LEU A 181 0.19 5.70 19.22
N LYS A 182 -0.72 5.60 20.20
CA LYS A 182 -0.90 6.61 21.25
C LYS A 182 0.27 6.59 22.22
#